data_AF-A0AAU9MWG8-F1
#
_entry.id   AF-A0AAU9MWG8-F1
#
_cell.length_a   1.000
_cell.length_b   1.000
_cell.length_c   1.000
_cell.angle_alpha   90.00
_cell.angle_beta   90.00
_cell.angle_gamma   90.00
#
_symmetry.space_group_name_H-M   'P 1'
#
loop_
_entity.id
_entity.type
_entity.pdbx_description
1 polymer ?
#
loop_
_entity_poly.entity_id
_entity_poly.type
_entity_poly.pdbx_seq_one_letter_code
_entity_poly.pdbx_strand_id
1 'polypeptide(L)'
;MMRLLTGTDNEITDSFEFVPLSIDAFGSTVIVEGCDQRRDISWIHAWTVNSHGIITQVREYFNTSLTVTRFLNSTKPVSVTSLHCPSVWESSLANRVGKSVPGLVLAI
;
A
#
# COMPACT_ATOMS: atom_id res chain seq x y z
N MET A 1 17.72 1.74 1.78
CA MET A 1 16.24 1.85 1.77
C MET A 1 15.48 0.51 1.83
N MET A 2 15.95 -0.57 1.19
CA MET A 2 15.26 -1.89 1.20
C MET A 2 15.39 -2.71 2.51
N ARG A 3 15.80 -2.09 3.61
CA ARG A 3 16.34 -2.83 4.77
C ARG A 3 15.84 -2.39 6.13
N LEU A 4 15.00 -1.35 6.20
CA LEU A 4 14.67 -0.75 7.47
C LEU A 4 13.66 -1.59 8.26
N LEU A 5 12.56 -2.06 7.66
CA LEU A 5 11.61 -2.93 8.37
C LEU A 5 12.09 -4.39 8.47
N THR A 6 13.15 -4.77 7.73
CA THR A 6 13.80 -6.08 7.89
C THR A 6 14.90 -6.08 8.95
N GLY A 7 15.22 -4.92 9.55
CA GLY A 7 16.26 -4.78 10.57
C GLY A 7 17.67 -5.08 10.06
N THR A 8 17.90 -5.04 8.74
CA THR A 8 19.20 -5.36 8.13
C THR A 8 20.05 -4.12 7.83
N ASP A 9 19.56 -2.94 8.22
CA ASP A 9 20.26 -1.67 8.07
C ASP A 9 21.01 -1.32 9.36
N ASN A 10 22.34 -1.45 9.35
CA ASN A 10 23.22 -1.15 10.49
C ASN A 10 23.86 0.26 10.39
N GLU A 11 23.57 1.00 9.31
CA GLU A 11 24.13 2.33 9.07
C GLU A 11 23.24 3.39 9.73
N ILE A 12 23.69 3.92 10.87
CA ILE A 12 22.99 4.90 11.72
C ILE A 12 22.71 6.23 10.97
N THR A 13 23.40 6.49 9.86
CA THR A 13 23.36 7.76 9.13
C THR A 13 22.17 7.90 8.18
N ASP A 14 21.45 6.81 7.89
CA ASP A 14 20.40 6.78 6.86
C ASP A 14 19.05 6.24 7.39
N SER A 15 18.73 6.52 8.65
CA SER A 15 17.47 6.11 9.29
C SER A 15 16.25 6.57 8.48
N PHE A 16 15.32 5.66 8.19
CA PHE A 16 14.01 6.02 7.67
C PHE A 16 13.09 6.39 8.84
N GLU A 17 12.42 7.52 8.69
CA GLU A 17 11.42 7.98 9.65
C GLU A 17 10.04 7.58 9.14
N PHE A 18 9.34 6.74 9.91
CA PHE A 18 7.98 6.34 9.56
C PHE A 18 6.99 7.46 9.91
N VAL A 19 6.73 8.34 8.95
CA VAL A 19 5.77 9.45 9.08
C VAL A 19 4.62 9.22 8.09
N PRO A 20 3.51 8.59 8.51
CA PRO A 20 2.38 8.35 7.63
C PRO A 20 1.65 9.65 7.28
N LEU A 21 1.22 9.78 6.03
CA LEU A 21 0.42 10.90 5.53
C LEU A 21 -1.06 10.54 5.37
N SER A 22 -1.37 9.29 5.02
CA SER A 22 -2.74 8.74 5.05
C SER A 22 -2.75 7.32 5.59
N ILE A 23 -3.84 6.96 6.27
CA ILE A 23 -4.11 5.61 6.80
C ILE A 23 -5.56 5.28 6.51
N ASP A 24 -5.81 4.19 5.80
CA ASP A 24 -7.13 3.73 5.40
C ASP A 24 -7.30 2.23 5.70
N ALA A 25 -8.43 1.84 6.28
CA ALA A 25 -8.68 0.47 6.72
C ALA A 25 -9.85 -0.18 5.95
N PHE A 26 -9.63 -1.42 5.50
CA PHE A 26 -10.59 -2.23 4.77
C PHE A 26 -10.63 -3.66 5.36
N GLY A 27 -11.56 -3.91 6.27
CA GLY A 27 -11.63 -5.19 6.98
C GLY A 27 -10.34 -5.47 7.75
N SER A 28 -9.66 -6.57 7.46
CA SER A 28 -8.36 -6.91 8.05
C SER A 28 -7.17 -6.26 7.35
N THR A 29 -7.37 -5.49 6.28
CA THR A 29 -6.30 -4.84 5.52
C THR A 29 -6.21 -3.38 5.92
N VAL A 30 -5.01 -2.89 6.24
CA VAL A 30 -4.74 -1.47 6.48
C VAL A 30 -3.72 -0.98 5.46
N ILE A 31 -4.03 0.11 4.79
CA ILE A 31 -3.14 0.77 3.83
C ILE A 31 -2.63 2.05 4.45
N VAL A 32 -1.32 2.24 4.41
CA VAL A 32 -0.64 3.43 4.91
C VAL A 32 0.24 3.97 3.81
N GLU A 33 0.12 5.25 3.47
CA GLU A 33 1.03 5.91 2.53
C GLU A 33 1.78 7.08 3.19
N GLY A 34 2.99 7.31 2.71
CA GLY A 34 3.81 8.46 3.08
C GLY A 34 4.92 8.71 2.07
N CYS A 35 5.75 9.71 2.35
CA CYS A 35 6.91 10.01 1.51
C CYS A 35 8.09 10.52 2.33
N ASP A 36 9.29 10.29 1.79
CA ASP A 36 10.51 10.93 2.21
C ASP A 36 10.85 12.01 1.17
N GLN A 37 10.53 13.26 1.47
CA GLN A 37 10.76 14.39 0.57
C GLN A 37 12.25 14.63 0.31
N ARG A 38 13.12 14.34 1.28
CA ARG A 38 14.56 14.55 1.14
C ARG A 38 15.16 13.57 0.13
N ARG A 39 14.62 12.36 0.08
CA ARG A 39 15.07 11.29 -0.82
C ARG A 39 14.24 11.19 -2.10
N ASP A 40 13.18 11.98 -2.26
CA ASP A 40 12.26 11.96 -3.40
C ASP A 40 11.62 10.56 -3.60
N ILE A 41 11.15 9.97 -2.51
CA ILE A 41 10.57 8.61 -2.53
C ILE A 41 9.20 8.62 -1.87
N SER A 42 8.24 7.98 -2.54
CA SER A 42 6.94 7.62 -1.97
C SER A 42 6.94 6.17 -1.51
N TRP A 43 6.22 5.87 -0.44
CA TRP A 43 6.10 4.52 0.11
C TRP A 43 4.66 4.23 0.51
N ILE A 44 4.29 2.95 0.41
CA ILE A 44 2.99 2.42 0.81
C ILE A 44 3.23 1.13 1.58
N HIS A 45 2.65 1.01 2.77
CA HIS A 45 2.60 -0.24 3.51
C HIS A 45 1.17 -0.80 3.48
N ALA A 46 1.04 -2.07 3.10
CA ALA A 46 -0.19 -2.83 3.20
C ALA A 46 -0.04 -3.86 4.32
N TRP A 47 -0.81 -3.70 5.38
CA TRP A 47 -0.80 -4.56 6.55
C TRP A 47 -1.99 -5.51 6.54
N THR A 48 -1.76 -6.72 7.06
CA THR A 48 -2.85 -7.58 7.52
C THR A 48 -2.90 -7.53 9.03
N VAL A 49 -4.06 -7.18 9.59
CA VAL A 49 -4.32 -7.03 11.02
C VAL A 49 -5.34 -8.08 11.43
N ASN A 50 -5.01 -8.87 12.46
CA ASN A 50 -5.92 -9.90 12.97
C ASN A 50 -7.00 -9.30 13.89
N SER A 51 -7.92 -10.14 14.37
CA SER A 51 -9.01 -9.73 15.28
C SER A 51 -8.54 -9.17 16.63
N HIS A 52 -7.28 -9.37 17.00
CA HIS A 52 -6.67 -8.83 18.23
C HIS A 52 -5.92 -7.51 17.97
N GLY A 53 -5.98 -6.96 16.76
CA GLY A 53 -5.28 -5.73 16.41
C GLY A 53 -3.78 -5.91 16.14
N ILE A 54 -3.30 -7.15 15.99
CA ILE A 54 -1.89 -7.44 15.73
C ILE A 54 -1.65 -7.49 14.22
N ILE A 55 -0.63 -6.75 13.77
CA ILE A 55 -0.13 -6.83 12.39
C ILE A 55 0.56 -8.18 12.20
N THR A 56 0.01 -9.03 11.33
CA THR A 56 0.53 -10.37 11.03
C THR A 56 1.28 -10.45 9.70
N GLN A 57 1.06 -9.48 8.81
CA GLN A 57 1.79 -9.35 7.55
C GLN A 57 2.04 -7.88 7.23
N VAL A 58 3.19 -7.60 6.63
CA VAL A 58 3.54 -6.30 6.08
C VAL A 58 4.04 -6.50 4.65
N ARG A 59 3.48 -5.75 3.70
CA ARG A 59 4.01 -5.59 2.35
C ARG A 59 4.37 -4.13 2.14
N GLU A 60 5.59 -3.88 1.70
CA GLU A 60 6.08 -2.53 1.39
C GLU A 60 6.18 -2.33 -0.13
N TYR A 61 5.72 -1.19 -0.61
CA TYR A 61 5.84 -0.74 -1.98
C TYR A 61 6.48 0.64 -2.01
N PHE A 62 7.61 0.77 -2.69
CA PHE A 62 8.28 2.05 -2.90
C PHE A 62 8.09 2.51 -4.34
N ASN A 63 7.88 3.81 -4.54
CA ASN A 63 7.71 4.42 -5.86
C ASN A 63 6.82 3.57 -6.78
N THR A 64 5.64 3.24 -6.26
CA THR A 64 4.64 2.38 -6.90
C THR A 64 3.29 3.04 -6.68
N SER A 65 2.47 3.11 -7.72
CA SER A 65 1.07 3.54 -7.59
C SER A 65 0.22 2.33 -7.22
N LEU A 66 -0.57 2.44 -6.14
CA LEU A 66 -1.43 1.36 -5.67
C LEU A 66 -2.90 1.75 -5.80
N THR A 67 -3.69 0.88 -6.41
CA THR A 67 -5.14 0.98 -6.46
C THR A 67 -5.74 -0.20 -5.70
N VAL A 68 -6.60 0.07 -4.73
CA VAL A 68 -7.34 -0.96 -3.99
C VAL A 68 -8.71 -1.11 -4.63
N THR A 69 -9.07 -2.34 -4.98
CA THR A 69 -10.38 -2.64 -5.58
C THR A 69 -11.12 -3.65 -4.73
N ARG A 70 -12.43 -3.46 -4.57
CA ARG A 70 -13.27 -4.43 -3.84
C ARG A 70 -13.72 -5.53 -4.81
N PHE A 71 -13.43 -6.78 -4.48
CA PHE A 71 -13.95 -7.92 -5.23
C PHE A 71 -15.28 -8.37 -4.63
N LEU A 72 -16.38 -8.28 -5.38
CA LEU A 72 -17.66 -8.79 -4.92
C LEU A 72 -17.66 -10.32 -5.08
N ASN A 73 -17.68 -11.06 -3.96
CA ASN A 73 -17.93 -12.50 -3.98
C ASN A 73 -19.40 -12.76 -4.35
N SER A 74 -19.75 -12.61 -5.63
CA SER A 74 -21.05 -13.01 -6.14
C SER A 74 -21.10 -14.54 -6.21
N THR A 75 -21.93 -15.17 -5.37
CA THR A 75 -22.26 -16.61 -5.41
C THR A 75 -23.11 -17.01 -6.63
N LYS A 76 -23.36 -16.08 -7.56
CA LYS A 76 -24.09 -16.32 -8.80
C LYS A 76 -23.13 -16.36 -9.98
N PRO A 77 -23.35 -17.22 -11.00
CA PRO A 77 -22.54 -17.25 -12.21
C PRO A 77 -22.61 -15.87 -12.88
N VAL A 78 -21.52 -15.12 -12.78
CA VAL A 78 -21.40 -13.78 -13.36
C VAL A 78 -21.16 -13.94 -14.85
N SER A 79 -22.07 -13.42 -15.68
CA SER A 79 -21.79 -13.17 -17.09
C SER A 79 -20.57 -12.28 -17.19
N VAL A 80 -19.60 -12.63 -18.05
CA VAL A 80 -18.29 -11.96 -18.29
C VAL A 80 -18.37 -10.46 -18.62
N THR A 81 -19.56 -9.88 -18.67
CA THR A 81 -19.83 -8.51 -19.09
C THR A 81 -19.94 -7.49 -17.94
N SER A 82 -19.85 -7.87 -16.66
CA SER A 82 -19.98 -6.89 -15.55
C SER A 82 -19.13 -7.16 -14.31
N LEU A 83 -17.87 -7.60 -14.44
CA LEU A 83 -16.91 -7.59 -13.34
C LEU A 83 -16.44 -6.15 -13.05
N HIS A 84 -17.35 -5.29 -12.61
CA HIS A 84 -17.00 -3.97 -12.14
C HIS A 84 -16.42 -4.12 -10.73
N CYS A 85 -15.09 -4.11 -10.62
CA CYS A 85 -14.38 -4.06 -9.34
C CYS A 85 -14.13 -2.57 -9.04
N PRO A 86 -15.01 -1.89 -8.29
CA PRO A 86 -14.83 -0.47 -8.03
C PRO A 86 -13.51 -0.25 -7.29
N SER A 87 -12.74 0.74 -7.76
CA SER A 87 -11.66 1.32 -6.98
C SER A 87 -12.26 1.95 -5.72
N VAL A 88 -11.74 1.54 -4.57
CA VAL A 88 -12.16 2.06 -3.26
C VAL A 88 -11.09 2.93 -2.63
N TRP A 89 -9.87 2.90 -3.15
CA TRP A 89 -8.75 3.72 -2.71
C TRP A 89 -7.65 3.76 -3.77
N GLU A 90 -6.99 4.90 -3.91
CA GLU A 90 -5.85 5.09 -4.80
C GLU A 90 -4.76 5.90 -4.11
N SER A 91 -3.51 5.51 -4.30
CA SER A 91 -2.37 6.23 -3.75
C SER A 91 -2.28 7.62 -4.35
N SER A 92 -2.08 8.63 -3.51
CA SER A 92 -2.07 10.03 -3.93
C SER A 92 -0.66 10.58 -4.15
N LEU A 93 0.36 9.90 -3.60
CA LEU A 93 1.74 10.40 -3.55
C LEU A 93 2.60 9.95 -4.73
N ALA A 94 2.24 8.84 -5.38
CA ALA A 94 2.97 8.26 -6.51
C ALA A 94 3.16 9.25 -7.67
N ASN A 95 2.16 10.08 -7.95
CA ASN A 95 2.20 11.07 -9.04
C ASN A 95 2.94 12.37 -8.67
N ARG A 96 3.25 12.61 -7.38
CA ARG A 96 3.86 13.87 -6.92
C ARG A 96 5.34 13.99 -7.24
N VAL A 97 6.00 12.86 -7.48
CA VAL A 97 7.44 12.76 -7.77
C VAL A 97 7.76 13.11 -9.24
N GLY A 98 6.75 13.37 -10.08
CA GLY A 98 6.94 13.75 -11.49
C GLY A 98 7.55 12.65 -12.37
N LYS A 99 7.63 11.41 -11.86
CA LYS A 99 8.15 10.23 -12.54
C LYS A 99 7.04 9.22 -12.71
N SER A 100 6.98 8.56 -13.86
CA SER A 100 6.11 7.40 -14.05
C SER A 100 6.60 6.25 -13.18
N VAL A 101 5.69 5.63 -12.44
CA VAL A 101 5.95 4.48 -11.56
C VAL A 101 5.12 3.27 -12.00
N PRO A 102 5.56 2.04 -11.69
CA PRO A 102 4.71 0.87 -11.90
C PRO A 102 3.40 0.99 -11.13
N GLY A 103 2.31 0.53 -11.76
CA GLY A 103 0.99 0.43 -11.14
C GLY A 103 0.73 -0.97 -10.59
N LEU A 104 0.12 -1.05 -9.41
CA LEU A 104 -0.29 -2.29 -8.76
C LEU A 104 -1.77 -2.19 -8.35
N VAL A 105 -2.51 -3.29 -8.53
CA VAL A 105 -3.88 -3.41 -8.04
C VAL A 105 -3.90 -4.41 -6.89
N LEU A 106 -4.39 -3.98 -5.73
CA LEU A 106 -4.67 -4.84 -4.58
C LEU A 106 -6.18 -5.13 -4.53
N ALA A 107 -6.55 -6.36 -4.82
CA ALA A 107 -7.92 -6.82 -4.64
C ALA A 107 -8.16 -7.23 -3.18
N ILE A 108 -9.24 -6.74 -2.59
CA ILE A 108 -9.68 -7.01 -1.22
C ILE A 108 -11.14 -7.47 -1.14
#